data_AF-A0A9P1C813-F1
#
_entry.id   AF-A0A9P1C813-F1
#
_cell.length_a   1.000
_cell.length_b   1.000
_cell.length_c   1.000
_cell.angle_alpha   90.00
_cell.angle_beta   90.00
_cell.angle_gamma   90.00
#
_symmetry.space_group_name_H-M   'P 1'
#
loop_
_entity.id
_entity.type
_entity.pdbx_description
1 polymer ?
#
loop_
_entity_poly.entity_id
_entity_poly.type
_entity_poly.pdbx_seq_one_letter_code
_entity_poly.pdbx_strand_id
1 'polypeptide(L)'
;MRASGIRTASLDLLYKVNGSENHRSNCMDILSAAGFCLGVCTLLKCRSRRFLSTFAIKCASWTGINRGTSQRSANNSLGFMEYPSVSLSNCMAVRTTYLLLLTTALGGCWLLEQPSGSLLQYFPFYREFLCKLYYAYGGSAVTKVHWWMRHYSSRTPKRHWAYANSTHVSKLDRGTLTGWKRKSIEEGGAPTAIVYKNKAGKTCYKGTKALKKTEEYTVRFGFAIVDLFESLVSTARGVPLPSALPPALETFQLMEDEPGELSFGNLKDAFNYLRKGKYLVIPHTWRPFIPKEL
;
A
#
# COMPACT_ATOMS: atom_id res chain seq x y z
N MET A 1 23.35 3.32 -20.32
CA MET A 1 23.89 2.51 -19.20
C MET A 1 22.77 2.31 -18.19
N ARG A 2 22.19 1.10 -18.11
CA ARG A 2 21.12 0.81 -17.14
C ARG A 2 21.74 0.37 -15.82
N ALA A 3 21.15 0.78 -14.71
CA ALA A 3 21.64 0.57 -13.34
C ALA A 3 21.81 -0.91 -12.99
N SER A 4 22.95 -1.50 -13.37
CA SER A 4 23.45 -2.75 -12.80
C SER A 4 23.85 -2.47 -11.36
N GLY A 5 22.98 -2.78 -10.39
CA GLY A 5 23.32 -2.63 -8.96
C GLY A 5 22.16 -2.40 -8.01
N ILE A 6 20.97 -2.04 -8.48
CA ILE A 6 19.81 -1.85 -7.60
C ILE A 6 19.22 -3.21 -7.23
N ARG A 7 19.39 -3.63 -5.97
CA ARG A 7 18.73 -4.82 -5.44
C ARG A 7 17.25 -4.50 -5.22
N THR A 8 16.40 -4.92 -6.17
CA THR A 8 14.95 -4.84 -6.02
C THR A 8 14.43 -6.09 -5.32
N ALA A 9 13.81 -5.94 -4.16
CA ALA A 9 12.91 -6.95 -3.62
C ALA A 9 11.48 -6.54 -3.97
N SER A 10 10.82 -7.30 -4.84
CA SER A 10 9.39 -7.11 -5.13
C SER A 10 8.60 -8.17 -4.37
N LEU A 11 7.63 -7.72 -3.56
CA LEU A 11 6.65 -8.59 -2.91
C LEU A 11 5.30 -8.35 -3.60
N ASP A 12 4.98 -9.14 -4.61
CA ASP A 12 3.74 -9.01 -5.37
C ASP A 12 2.56 -9.63 -4.57
N LEU A 13 1.73 -8.79 -3.95
CA LEU A 13 0.66 -9.16 -3.02
C LEU A 13 -0.69 -9.49 -3.69
N LEU A 14 -0.69 -10.17 -4.83
CA LEU A 14 -1.93 -10.52 -5.54
C LEU A 14 -2.25 -12.00 -5.40
N TYR A 15 -3.22 -12.44 -4.59
CA TYR A 15 -3.85 -13.75 -4.85
C TYR A 15 -5.30 -13.95 -4.38
N LYS A 16 -6.00 -14.82 -5.14
CA LYS A 16 -7.36 -15.32 -4.94
C LYS A 16 -7.38 -16.38 -3.82
N VAL A 17 -8.27 -16.19 -2.85
CA VAL A 17 -8.70 -17.24 -1.93
C VAL A 17 -9.69 -18.14 -2.68
N ASN A 18 -9.25 -19.33 -3.10
CA ASN A 18 -10.17 -20.40 -3.49
C ASN A 18 -10.54 -21.15 -2.20
N GLY A 19 -11.84 -21.23 -1.92
CA GLY A 19 -12.41 -21.53 -0.60
C GLY A 19 -12.29 -22.96 -0.09
N SER A 20 -11.16 -23.64 -0.25
CA SER A 20 -10.97 -24.99 0.31
C SER A 20 -9.57 -25.34 0.80
N GLU A 21 -8.58 -24.45 0.72
CA GLU A 21 -7.26 -24.74 1.29
C GLU A 21 -7.13 -24.21 2.72
N ASN A 22 -6.81 -25.13 3.63
CA ASN A 22 -6.52 -24.88 5.04
C ASN A 22 -5.75 -23.57 5.23
N HIS A 23 -6.21 -22.74 6.17
CA HIS A 23 -5.60 -21.49 6.65
C HIS A 23 -4.15 -21.61 7.20
N ARG A 24 -3.41 -22.67 6.87
CA ARG A 24 -1.98 -22.80 7.14
C ARG A 24 -1.20 -21.73 6.35
N SER A 25 -1.13 -20.56 6.98
CA SER A 25 -0.09 -19.54 6.86
C SER A 25 0.36 -19.22 5.44
N ASN A 26 -0.49 -18.56 4.65
CA ASN A 26 0.01 -17.84 3.50
C ASN A 26 0.88 -16.68 3.98
N CYS A 27 2.20 -16.90 4.00
CA CYS A 27 3.21 -15.92 4.39
C CYS A 27 3.27 -14.71 3.45
N MET A 28 2.50 -14.69 2.36
CA MET A 28 2.39 -13.57 1.43
C MET A 28 1.10 -12.77 1.62
N ASP A 29 0.20 -13.17 2.52
CA ASP A 29 -1.01 -12.41 2.81
C ASP A 29 -0.75 -11.37 3.91
N ILE A 30 -0.76 -10.08 3.57
CA ILE A 30 -0.59 -8.99 4.53
C ILE A 30 -1.69 -8.97 5.61
N LEU A 31 -2.83 -9.63 5.39
CA LEU A 31 -3.88 -9.80 6.41
C LEU A 31 -3.60 -10.97 7.35
N SER A 32 -2.73 -11.91 6.98
CA SER A 32 -2.24 -12.95 7.89
C SER A 32 -1.15 -12.39 8.81
N ALA A 33 -1.05 -12.90 10.03
CA ALA A 33 0.05 -12.57 10.93
C ALA A 33 1.41 -12.78 10.24
N ALA A 34 1.55 -13.91 9.53
CA ALA A 34 2.76 -14.28 8.81
C ALA A 34 3.18 -13.26 7.74
N GLY A 35 2.27 -12.83 6.88
CA GLY A 35 2.62 -11.90 5.81
C GLY A 35 2.88 -10.49 6.30
N PHE A 36 2.18 -10.04 7.36
CA PHE A 36 2.53 -8.77 7.99
C PHE A 36 3.92 -8.81 8.63
N CYS A 37 4.24 -9.89 9.34
CA CYS A 37 5.56 -10.09 9.93
C CYS A 37 6.67 -10.15 8.88
N LEU A 38 6.42 -10.83 7.75
CA LEU A 38 7.33 -10.85 6.61
C LEU A 38 7.60 -9.44 6.09
N GLY A 39 6.55 -8.61 5.97
CA GLY A 39 6.68 -7.20 5.58
C GLY A 39 7.55 -6.41 6.55
N VAL A 40 7.33 -6.56 7.86
CA VAL A 40 8.14 -5.91 8.91
C VAL A 40 9.61 -6.36 8.83
N CYS A 41 9.87 -7.68 8.79
CA CYS A 41 11.22 -8.22 8.69
C CYS A 41 11.93 -7.77 7.41
N THR A 42 11.22 -7.66 6.29
CA THR A 42 11.78 -7.17 5.02
C THR A 42 12.25 -5.73 5.18
N LEU A 43 11.43 -4.84 5.76
CA LEU A 43 11.80 -3.45 5.99
C LEU A 43 12.98 -3.32 6.96
N LEU A 44 12.97 -4.06 8.08
CA LEU A 44 14.07 -4.05 9.05
C LEU A 44 15.40 -4.54 8.48
N LYS A 45 15.37 -5.28 7.36
CA LYS A 45 16.58 -5.74 6.64
C LYS A 45 17.03 -4.80 5.54
N CYS A 46 16.22 -3.83 5.16
CA CYS A 46 16.69 -2.78 4.29
C CYS A 46 17.81 -2.00 5.01
N ARG A 47 18.90 -1.70 4.29
CA ARG A 47 19.95 -0.83 4.82
C ARG A 47 19.32 0.52 5.17
N SER A 48 19.62 1.03 6.35
CA SER A 48 19.10 2.32 6.79
C SER A 48 19.41 3.41 5.74
N ARG A 49 18.43 4.29 5.53
CA ARG A 49 18.52 5.51 4.71
C ARG A 49 18.59 5.39 3.18
N ARG A 50 18.62 4.19 2.57
CA ARG A 50 18.69 4.05 1.09
C ARG A 50 17.86 2.92 0.52
N PHE A 51 16.54 2.99 0.71
CA PHE A 51 15.61 2.06 0.08
C PHE A 51 14.29 2.74 -0.26
N LEU A 52 13.57 2.12 -1.20
CA LEU A 52 12.23 2.53 -1.62
C LEU A 52 11.27 1.37 -1.38
N SER A 53 10.16 1.65 -0.70
CA SER A 53 9.08 0.69 -0.48
C SER A 53 7.81 1.17 -1.17
N THR A 54 7.33 0.39 -2.13
CA THR A 54 6.07 0.66 -2.83
C THR A 54 4.94 -0.15 -2.20
N PHE A 55 3.85 0.51 -1.86
CA PHE A 55 2.67 -0.08 -1.25
C PHE A 55 1.45 0.20 -2.11
N ALA A 56 0.55 -0.77 -2.16
CA ALA A 56 -0.77 -0.62 -2.74
C ALA A 56 -1.78 -1.32 -1.83
N ILE A 57 -2.82 -0.59 -1.41
CA ILE A 57 -3.93 -1.17 -0.65
C ILE A 57 -5.03 -1.54 -1.64
N LYS A 58 -5.69 -2.68 -1.41
CA LYS A 58 -6.85 -3.13 -2.18
C LYS A 58 -7.87 -2.00 -2.32
N CYS A 59 -7.92 -1.41 -3.50
CA CYS A 59 -8.61 -0.15 -3.69
C CYS A 59 -10.13 -0.28 -3.77
N ALA A 60 -10.64 -1.49 -4.01
CA ALA A 60 -12.06 -1.76 -4.18
C ALA A 60 -12.89 -1.23 -3.01
N SER A 61 -12.45 -1.34 -1.75
CA SER A 61 -13.20 -0.82 -0.60
C SER A 61 -13.16 0.71 -0.47
N TRP A 62 -12.13 1.35 -1.02
CA TRP A 62 -11.86 2.78 -0.81
C TRP A 62 -12.37 3.68 -1.94
N THR A 63 -12.77 3.10 -3.08
CA THR A 63 -13.20 3.86 -4.26
C THR A 63 -14.67 4.29 -4.21
N GLY A 64 -14.99 5.36 -4.94
CA GLY A 64 -16.36 5.85 -5.12
C GLY A 64 -17.36 4.79 -5.60
N ILE A 65 -16.91 3.82 -6.42
CA ILE A 65 -17.76 2.76 -6.99
C ILE A 65 -18.33 1.86 -5.89
N ASN A 66 -17.59 1.66 -4.80
CA ASN A 66 -18.01 0.78 -3.70
C ASN A 66 -18.68 1.53 -2.55
N ARG A 67 -19.01 2.82 -2.69
CA ARG A 67 -19.65 3.57 -1.59
C ARG A 67 -21.01 3.01 -1.20
N GLY A 68 -21.77 2.45 -2.15
CA GLY A 68 -23.07 1.83 -1.86
C GLY A 68 -22.98 0.62 -0.93
N THR A 69 -21.99 -0.25 -1.13
CA THR A 69 -21.81 -1.45 -0.30
C THR A 69 -20.94 -1.16 0.92
N SER A 70 -19.82 -0.46 0.75
CA SER A 70 -18.92 -0.14 1.87
C SER A 70 -19.50 0.90 2.84
N GLN A 71 -20.48 1.70 2.40
CA GLN A 71 -21.01 2.87 3.12
C GLN A 71 -19.95 3.89 3.55
N ARG A 72 -18.76 3.87 2.93
CA ARG A 72 -17.69 4.81 3.24
C ARG A 72 -17.99 6.21 2.70
N SER A 73 -17.64 7.22 3.48
CA SER A 73 -17.61 8.63 3.08
C SER A 73 -16.39 9.33 3.70
N ALA A 74 -16.20 10.62 3.44
CA ALA A 74 -15.16 11.39 4.12
C ALA A 74 -15.42 11.48 5.64
N ASN A 75 -16.70 11.51 6.06
CA ASN A 75 -17.12 11.60 7.46
C ASN A 75 -17.32 10.22 8.12
N ASN A 76 -17.51 9.17 7.32
CA ASN A 76 -17.54 7.78 7.77
C ASN A 76 -16.52 6.98 6.95
N SER A 77 -15.23 7.20 7.21
CA SER A 77 -14.18 6.54 6.46
C SER A 77 -14.00 5.07 6.84
N LEU A 78 -14.55 4.62 7.98
CA LEU A 78 -14.54 3.23 8.43
C LEU A 78 -15.51 2.35 7.63
N GLY A 79 -16.65 2.90 7.20
CA GLY A 79 -17.69 2.19 6.46
C GLY A 79 -18.53 1.27 7.35
N PHE A 80 -19.28 0.36 6.72
CA PHE A 80 -20.11 -0.64 7.39
C PHE A 80 -19.28 -1.90 7.70
N MET A 81 -18.82 -2.02 8.95
CA MET A 81 -17.81 -2.98 9.39
C MET A 81 -18.31 -4.42 9.44
N GLU A 82 -19.62 -4.61 9.46
CA GLU A 82 -20.34 -5.87 9.42
C GLU A 82 -20.09 -6.61 8.09
N TYR A 83 -19.70 -5.90 7.03
CA TYR A 83 -19.20 -6.54 5.82
C TYR A 83 -17.73 -6.97 5.98
N PRO A 84 -17.42 -8.28 5.86
CA PRO A 84 -16.04 -8.76 6.01
C PRO A 84 -15.04 -8.07 5.06
N SER A 85 -15.49 -7.70 3.86
CA SER A 85 -14.64 -6.99 2.91
C SER A 85 -14.22 -5.58 3.38
N VAL A 86 -15.05 -4.91 4.19
CA VAL A 86 -14.79 -3.58 4.75
C VAL A 86 -13.85 -3.69 5.94
N SER A 87 -14.12 -4.60 6.87
CA SER A 87 -13.27 -4.84 8.05
C SER A 87 -11.87 -5.33 7.67
N LEU A 88 -11.76 -6.28 6.74
CA LEU A 88 -10.46 -6.72 6.21
C LEU A 88 -9.72 -5.59 5.50
N SER A 89 -10.42 -4.71 4.77
CA SER A 89 -9.77 -3.55 4.14
C SER A 89 -9.26 -2.54 5.17
N ASN A 90 -9.94 -2.38 6.31
CA ASN A 90 -9.45 -1.55 7.41
C ASN A 90 -8.22 -2.17 8.06
N CYS A 91 -8.21 -3.46 8.32
CA CYS A 91 -7.04 -4.20 8.81
C CYS A 91 -5.82 -4.00 7.88
N MET A 92 -6.02 -4.16 6.56
CA MET A 92 -4.97 -3.92 5.56
C MET A 92 -4.44 -2.48 5.59
N ALA A 93 -5.32 -1.49 5.73
CA ALA A 93 -4.95 -0.09 5.79
C ALA A 93 -4.16 0.25 7.06
N VAL A 94 -4.55 -0.30 8.22
CA VAL A 94 -3.79 -0.18 9.48
C VAL A 94 -2.40 -0.76 9.32
N ARG A 95 -2.30 -2.02 8.87
CA ARG A 95 -1.01 -2.70 8.67
C ARG A 95 -0.11 -1.98 7.68
N THR A 96 -0.67 -1.52 6.56
CA THR A 96 0.10 -0.72 5.59
C THR A 96 0.59 0.58 6.22
N THR A 97 -0.25 1.27 7.01
CA THR A 97 0.16 2.50 7.72
C THR A 97 1.34 2.25 8.66
N TYR A 98 1.37 1.11 9.37
CA TYR A 98 2.53 0.71 10.16
C TYR A 98 3.79 0.47 9.33
N LEU A 99 3.67 -0.17 8.17
CA LEU A 99 4.81 -0.36 7.26
C LEU A 99 5.33 0.97 6.70
N LEU A 100 4.46 1.94 6.44
CA LEU A 100 4.85 3.30 6.04
C LEU A 100 5.57 4.05 7.18
N LEU A 101 5.05 3.92 8.41
CA LEU A 101 5.68 4.48 9.61
C LEU A 101 7.08 3.88 9.82
N LEU A 102 7.21 2.55 9.74
CA LEU A 102 8.48 1.86 9.86
C LEU A 102 9.45 2.26 8.75
N THR A 103 8.98 2.35 7.50
CA THR A 103 9.79 2.83 6.37
C THR A 103 10.33 4.24 6.65
N THR A 104 9.48 5.13 7.14
CA THR A 104 9.85 6.51 7.52
C THR A 104 10.89 6.52 8.65
N ALA A 105 10.69 5.72 9.70
CA ALA A 105 11.60 5.63 10.84
C ALA A 105 12.99 5.11 10.44
N LEU A 106 13.06 4.19 9.48
CA LEU A 106 14.33 3.67 8.93
C LEU A 106 15.00 4.63 7.93
N GLY A 107 14.43 5.82 7.71
CA GLY A 107 14.90 6.80 6.73
C GLY A 107 14.70 6.37 5.28
N GLY A 108 13.81 5.40 5.01
CA GLY A 108 13.48 4.96 3.67
C GLY A 108 12.49 5.90 2.97
N CYS A 109 12.42 5.79 1.64
CA CYS A 109 11.35 6.37 0.86
C CYS A 109 10.18 5.39 0.79
N TRP A 110 8.94 5.87 0.89
CA TRP A 110 7.76 5.07 0.59
C TRP A 110 6.91 5.72 -0.50
N LEU A 111 6.17 4.89 -1.21
CA LEU A 111 5.17 5.28 -2.21
C LEU A 111 3.89 4.47 -1.95
N LEU A 112 2.82 5.13 -1.54
CA LEU A 112 1.51 4.50 -1.36
C LEU A 112 0.59 4.87 -2.52
N GLU A 113 0.40 3.95 -3.45
CA GLU A 113 -0.48 4.13 -4.60
C GLU A 113 -1.94 3.85 -4.24
N GLN A 114 -2.84 4.61 -4.85
CA GLN A 114 -4.29 4.43 -4.80
C GLN A 114 -4.94 4.88 -6.14
N PRO A 115 -6.14 4.40 -6.48
CA PRO A 115 -6.88 4.97 -7.58
C PRO A 115 -7.41 6.37 -7.23
N SER A 116 -7.64 7.17 -8.26
CA SER A 116 -8.26 8.50 -8.11
C SER A 116 -9.61 8.40 -7.40
N GLY A 117 -9.83 9.27 -6.40
CA GLY A 117 -11.06 9.32 -5.61
C GLY A 117 -11.13 8.30 -4.47
N SER A 118 -10.00 7.65 -4.13
CA SER A 118 -9.89 6.84 -2.90
C SER A 118 -10.18 7.68 -1.65
N LEU A 119 -10.90 7.08 -0.69
CA LEU A 119 -11.19 7.69 0.61
C LEU A 119 -10.13 7.40 1.68
N LEU A 120 -9.05 6.70 1.34
CA LEU A 120 -8.02 6.29 2.30
C LEU A 120 -7.43 7.46 3.10
N GLN A 121 -7.30 8.64 2.49
CA GLN A 121 -6.80 9.86 3.15
C GLN A 121 -7.65 10.32 4.36
N TYR A 122 -8.90 9.85 4.46
CA TYR A 122 -9.80 10.14 5.57
C TYR A 122 -9.81 9.01 6.62
N PHE A 123 -9.15 7.89 6.36
CA PHE A 123 -9.06 6.77 7.31
C PHE A 123 -8.29 7.21 8.56
N PRO A 124 -8.78 6.98 9.79
CA PRO A 124 -8.25 7.62 11.00
C PRO A 124 -6.76 7.40 11.21
N PHE A 125 -6.29 6.15 11.15
CA PHE A 125 -4.88 5.80 11.35
C PHE A 125 -3.96 6.42 10.30
N TYR A 126 -4.37 6.38 9.03
CA TYR A 126 -3.57 6.97 7.95
C TYR A 126 -3.55 8.50 8.06
N ARG A 127 -4.68 9.12 8.40
CA ARG A 127 -4.78 10.56 8.65
C ARG A 127 -3.90 11.00 9.81
N GLU A 128 -3.93 10.28 10.93
CA GLU A 128 -3.08 10.54 12.09
C GLU A 128 -1.60 10.43 11.74
N PHE A 129 -1.22 9.40 10.97
CA PHE A 129 0.13 9.26 10.44
C PHE A 129 0.55 10.48 9.60
N LEU A 130 -0.30 10.93 8.68
CA LEU A 130 -0.04 12.13 7.88
C LEU A 130 0.09 13.40 8.75
N CYS A 131 -0.75 13.55 9.77
CA CYS A 131 -0.66 14.67 10.72
C CYS A 131 0.67 14.65 11.49
N LYS A 132 1.10 13.48 11.99
CA LYS A 132 2.39 13.31 12.67
C LYS A 132 3.56 13.67 11.77
N LEU A 133 3.52 13.27 10.49
CA LEU A 133 4.52 13.69 9.52
C LEU A 133 4.52 15.19 9.26
N TYR A 134 3.33 15.82 9.17
CA TYR A 134 3.20 17.26 8.99
C TYR A 134 3.78 18.04 10.18
N TYR A 135 3.47 17.63 11.42
CA TYR A 135 4.06 18.28 12.60
C TYR A 135 5.58 18.14 12.66
N ALA A 136 6.12 17.02 12.19
CA ALA A 136 7.56 16.77 12.18
C ALA A 136 8.33 17.48 11.05
N TYR A 137 7.75 17.60 9.83
CA TYR A 137 8.48 18.07 8.64
C TYR A 137 7.76 19.17 7.83
N GLY A 138 6.66 19.71 8.35
CA GLY A 138 5.84 20.75 7.73
C GLY A 138 5.11 20.30 6.45
N GLY A 139 4.68 21.27 5.64
CA GLY A 139 3.90 21.02 4.42
C GLY A 139 4.61 20.20 3.33
N SER A 140 5.93 20.00 3.44
CA SER A 140 6.71 19.19 2.50
C SER A 140 6.88 17.72 2.92
N ALA A 141 6.31 17.33 4.07
CA ALA A 141 6.49 15.99 4.65
C ALA A 141 6.00 14.87 3.73
N VAL A 142 4.87 15.10 3.05
CA VAL A 142 4.23 14.15 2.15
C VAL A 142 3.81 14.87 0.89
N THR A 143 4.22 14.32 -0.26
CA THR A 143 3.81 14.79 -1.57
C THR A 143 2.75 13.87 -2.14
N LYS A 144 1.67 14.47 -2.63
CA LYS A 144 0.62 13.80 -3.37
C LYS A 144 0.81 14.07 -4.86
N VAL A 145 0.93 13.01 -5.65
CA VAL A 145 1.07 13.11 -7.10
C VAL A 145 -0.06 12.38 -7.80
N HIS A 146 -0.43 12.86 -8.98
CA HIS A 146 -1.43 12.24 -9.83
C HIS A 146 -0.80 11.94 -11.18
N TRP A 147 -1.21 10.86 -11.85
CA TRP A 147 -0.75 10.60 -13.21
C TRP A 147 -1.78 9.78 -13.98
N TRP A 148 -1.63 9.81 -15.31
CA TRP A 148 -2.35 8.91 -16.20
C TRP A 148 -1.50 7.66 -16.44
N MET A 149 -2.04 6.47 -16.13
CA MET A 149 -1.34 5.21 -16.43
C MET A 149 -1.06 5.03 -17.93
N ARG A 150 -1.80 5.73 -18.79
CA ARG A 150 -1.54 5.76 -20.23
C ARG A 150 -0.17 6.35 -20.59
N HIS A 151 0.35 7.30 -19.81
CA HIS A 151 1.71 7.83 -19.97
C HIS A 151 2.78 6.74 -19.75
N TYR A 152 2.42 5.68 -19.05
CA TYR A 152 3.24 4.51 -18.80
C TYR A 152 2.77 3.31 -19.63
N SER A 153 2.22 3.53 -20.83
CA SER A 153 1.81 2.47 -21.76
C SER A 153 0.66 1.57 -21.29
N SER A 154 -0.11 1.95 -20.27
CA SER A 154 -1.32 1.19 -19.92
C SER A 154 -2.36 1.24 -21.06
N ARG A 155 -3.14 0.16 -21.20
CA ARG A 155 -4.21 0.05 -22.22
C ARG A 155 -5.31 1.08 -22.02
N THR A 156 -5.58 1.44 -20.77
CA THR A 156 -6.66 2.35 -20.38
C THR A 156 -6.09 3.60 -19.70
N PRO A 157 -6.65 4.79 -19.95
CA PRO A 157 -6.22 6.03 -19.31
C PRO A 157 -6.79 6.13 -17.89
N LYS A 158 -6.39 5.19 -17.02
CA LYS A 158 -6.78 5.26 -15.61
C LYS A 158 -5.98 6.37 -14.93
N ARG A 159 -6.67 7.21 -14.16
CA ARG A 159 -6.04 8.21 -13.31
C ARG A 159 -5.72 7.58 -11.96
N HIS A 160 -4.44 7.62 -11.62
CA HIS A 160 -3.91 7.14 -10.35
C HIS A 160 -3.39 8.32 -9.55
N TRP A 161 -3.25 8.13 -8.25
CA TRP A 161 -2.48 9.03 -7.40
C TRP A 161 -1.62 8.21 -6.44
N ALA A 162 -0.65 8.88 -5.82
CA ALA A 162 0.09 8.29 -4.73
C ALA A 162 0.46 9.36 -3.72
N TYR A 163 0.71 8.89 -2.50
CA TYR A 163 1.41 9.63 -1.47
C TYR A 163 2.84 9.11 -1.39
N ALA A 164 3.81 10.01 -1.20
CA ALA A 164 5.18 9.64 -0.88
C ALA A 164 5.78 10.63 0.11
N ASN A 165 6.73 10.19 0.92
CA ASN A 165 7.55 11.09 1.74
C ASN A 165 8.69 11.77 0.97
N SER A 166 8.54 11.93 -0.35
CA SER A 166 9.55 12.51 -1.23
C SER A 166 8.90 13.40 -2.29
N THR A 167 9.40 14.63 -2.44
CA THR A 167 8.85 15.63 -3.38
C THR A 167 9.11 15.27 -4.84
N HIS A 168 10.15 14.48 -5.10
CA HIS A 168 10.50 14.00 -6.43
C HIS A 168 9.48 13.03 -7.02
N VAL A 169 8.54 12.51 -6.22
CA VAL A 169 7.42 11.71 -6.71
C VAL A 169 6.56 12.47 -7.74
N SER A 170 6.56 13.80 -7.68
CA SER A 170 5.88 14.70 -8.65
C SER A 170 6.31 14.45 -10.10
N LYS A 171 7.52 13.95 -10.34
CA LYS A 171 8.02 13.58 -11.68
C LYS A 171 7.24 12.43 -12.34
N LEU A 172 6.38 11.72 -11.58
CA LEU A 172 5.46 10.75 -12.14
C LEU A 172 4.30 11.40 -12.90
N ASP A 173 3.96 12.65 -12.61
CA ASP A 173 2.99 13.40 -13.38
C ASP A 173 3.63 13.89 -14.69
N ARG A 174 3.09 13.48 -15.83
CA ARG A 174 3.52 13.97 -17.15
C ARG A 174 2.50 14.92 -17.79
N GLY A 175 1.64 15.51 -16.96
CA GLY A 175 0.64 16.48 -17.36
C GLY A 175 -0.68 15.87 -17.84
N THR A 176 -1.43 16.67 -18.60
CA THR A 176 -2.72 16.27 -19.16
C THR A 176 -2.54 15.26 -20.29
N LEU A 177 -3.34 14.21 -20.29
CA LEU A 177 -3.39 13.26 -21.38
C LEU A 177 -4.02 13.91 -22.62
N THR A 178 -3.23 14.19 -23.65
CA THR A 178 -3.68 14.76 -24.93
C THR A 178 -3.76 13.70 -26.02
N GLY A 179 -4.60 13.91 -27.04
CA GLY A 179 -4.69 13.05 -28.22
C GLY A 179 -5.24 11.63 -28.00
N TRP A 180 -5.59 11.25 -26.76
CA TRP A 180 -6.18 9.95 -26.49
C TRP A 180 -7.64 9.90 -26.94
N LYS A 181 -7.95 8.98 -27.85
CA LYS A 181 -9.32 8.65 -28.24
C LYS A 181 -9.70 7.28 -27.68
N ARG A 182 -10.91 7.19 -27.13
CA ARG A 182 -11.46 5.91 -26.68
C ARG A 182 -11.67 5.04 -27.92
N LYS A 183 -11.02 3.88 -27.93
CA LYS A 183 -11.23 2.86 -28.95
C LYS A 183 -12.53 2.12 -28.71
N SER A 184 -13.25 1.78 -29.79
CA SER A 184 -14.39 0.86 -29.73
C SER A 184 -13.91 -0.56 -29.37
N ILE A 185 -14.83 -1.47 -29.05
CA ILE A 185 -14.46 -2.87 -28.74
C ILE A 185 -13.83 -3.52 -29.99
N GLU A 186 -14.37 -3.22 -31.17
CA GLU A 186 -13.91 -3.70 -32.48
C GLU A 186 -12.48 -3.22 -32.77
N GLU A 187 -12.13 -2.01 -32.34
CA GLU A 187 -10.78 -1.43 -32.43
C GLU A 187 -9.81 -1.93 -31.34
N GLY A 188 -10.22 -2.89 -30.52
CA GLY A 188 -9.44 -3.44 -29.40
C GLY A 188 -9.53 -2.63 -28.10
N GLY A 189 -10.58 -1.82 -27.95
CA GLY A 189 -10.92 -1.12 -26.72
C GLY A 189 -11.25 -2.07 -25.58
N ALA A 190 -10.87 -1.70 -24.35
CA ALA A 190 -11.12 -2.48 -23.14
C ALA A 190 -12.04 -1.69 -22.18
N PRO A 191 -13.37 -1.67 -22.40
CA PRO A 191 -14.29 -0.97 -21.51
C PRO A 191 -14.24 -1.63 -20.14
N THR A 192 -13.83 -0.89 -19.11
CA THR A 192 -13.65 -1.42 -17.75
C THR A 192 -14.91 -1.35 -16.89
N ALA A 193 -15.90 -0.56 -17.30
CA ALA A 193 -17.18 -0.42 -16.61
C ALA A 193 -18.33 -0.30 -17.62
N ILE A 194 -19.46 -0.92 -17.27
CA ILE A 194 -20.76 -0.75 -17.93
C ILE A 194 -21.54 0.28 -17.11
N VAL A 195 -22.09 1.28 -17.78
CA VAL A 195 -23.03 2.25 -17.20
C VAL A 195 -24.44 1.74 -17.47
N TYR A 196 -25.29 1.69 -16.45
CA TYR A 196 -26.68 1.27 -16.59
C TYR A 196 -27.59 2.11 -15.70
N LYS A 197 -28.90 2.12 -15.98
CA LYS A 197 -29.93 2.72 -15.14
C LYS A 197 -30.59 1.63 -14.31
N ASN A 198 -30.70 1.81 -13.00
CA ASN A 198 -31.43 0.86 -12.15
C ASN A 198 -32.95 1.08 -12.26
N LYS A 199 -33.75 0.25 -11.57
CA LYS A 199 -35.23 0.36 -11.56
C LYS A 199 -35.75 1.74 -11.08
N ALA A 200 -34.95 2.49 -10.34
CA ALA A 200 -35.27 3.83 -9.85
C ALA A 200 -34.74 4.96 -10.75
N GLY A 201 -34.25 4.66 -11.97
CA GLY A 201 -33.71 5.66 -12.90
C GLY A 201 -32.33 6.22 -12.51
N LYS A 202 -31.68 5.70 -11.46
CA LYS A 202 -30.36 6.12 -11.01
C LYS A 202 -29.26 5.50 -11.87
N THR A 203 -28.27 6.30 -12.26
CA THR A 203 -27.08 5.82 -12.97
C THR A 203 -26.22 4.98 -12.05
N CYS A 204 -25.93 3.75 -12.47
CA CYS A 204 -25.11 2.78 -11.77
C CYS A 204 -23.97 2.30 -12.67
N TYR A 205 -22.93 1.74 -12.04
CA TYR A 205 -21.74 1.27 -12.73
C TYR A 205 -21.46 -0.18 -12.34
N LYS A 206 -21.08 -1.02 -13.30
CA LYS A 206 -20.68 -2.40 -13.06
C LYS A 206 -19.34 -2.67 -13.75
N GLY A 207 -18.36 -3.19 -13.02
CA GLY A 207 -17.07 -3.58 -13.61
C GLY A 207 -17.23 -4.69 -14.64
N THR A 208 -16.45 -4.62 -15.74
CA THR A 208 -16.40 -5.69 -16.75
C THR A 208 -15.31 -6.71 -16.44
N LYS A 209 -15.28 -7.83 -17.17
CA LYS A 209 -14.17 -8.79 -17.11
C LYS A 209 -12.81 -8.17 -17.47
N ALA A 210 -12.80 -7.09 -18.25
CA ALA A 210 -11.59 -6.36 -18.63
C ALA A 210 -11.02 -5.49 -17.50
N LEU A 211 -11.81 -5.18 -16.45
CA LEU A 211 -11.36 -4.36 -15.33
C LEU A 211 -10.12 -4.96 -14.66
N LYS A 212 -10.15 -6.25 -14.31
CA LYS A 212 -9.03 -6.94 -13.64
C LYS A 212 -7.77 -6.99 -14.50
N LYS A 213 -7.92 -7.27 -15.80
CA LYS A 213 -6.79 -7.29 -16.76
C LYS A 213 -6.13 -5.93 -16.97
N THR A 214 -6.73 -4.86 -16.47
CA THR A 214 -6.19 -3.50 -16.57
C THR A 214 -5.73 -2.97 -15.21
N GLU A 215 -5.74 -3.79 -14.16
CA GLU A 215 -5.23 -3.46 -12.81
C GLU A 215 -3.72 -3.66 -12.68
N GLU A 216 -3.08 -4.33 -13.65
CA GLU A 216 -1.64 -4.57 -13.65
C GLU A 216 -0.83 -3.29 -13.91
N TYR A 217 0.23 -3.10 -13.12
CA TYR A 217 1.25 -2.11 -13.42
C TYR A 217 1.98 -2.49 -14.70
N THR A 218 2.28 -1.48 -15.51
CA THR A 218 3.09 -1.70 -16.70
C THR A 218 4.56 -1.75 -16.33
N VAL A 219 5.33 -2.52 -17.10
CA VAL A 219 6.80 -2.54 -16.98
C VAL A 219 7.39 -1.12 -17.12
N ARG A 220 6.78 -0.27 -17.96
CA ARG A 220 7.21 1.13 -18.14
C ARG A 220 7.00 1.99 -16.90
N PHE A 221 5.96 1.72 -16.11
CA PHE A 221 5.80 2.39 -14.81
C PHE A 221 6.89 1.93 -13.85
N GLY A 222 7.18 0.63 -13.80
CA GLY A 222 8.29 0.09 -13.01
C GLY A 222 9.64 0.72 -13.36
N PHE A 223 9.97 0.85 -14.65
CA PHE A 223 11.18 1.55 -15.08
C PHE A 223 11.21 3.03 -14.67
N ALA A 224 10.08 3.74 -14.77
CA ALA A 224 10.02 5.12 -14.31
C ALA A 224 10.31 5.26 -12.80
N ILE A 225 9.85 4.31 -11.98
CA ILE A 225 10.18 4.28 -10.55
C ILE A 225 11.67 4.02 -10.32
N VAL A 226 12.25 3.08 -11.07
CA VAL A 226 13.71 2.78 -10.99
C VAL A 226 14.54 3.99 -11.41
N ASP A 227 14.18 4.66 -12.50
CA ASP A 227 14.87 5.86 -12.99
C ASP A 227 14.78 7.02 -11.98
N LEU A 228 13.69 7.07 -11.19
CA LEU A 228 13.49 8.07 -10.14
C LEU A 228 14.12 7.69 -8.80
N PHE A 229 14.62 6.46 -8.62
CA PHE A 229 15.02 5.91 -7.32
C PHE A 229 15.96 6.83 -6.54
N GLU A 230 17.08 7.25 -7.15
CA GLU A 230 18.08 8.09 -6.46
C GLU A 230 17.51 9.45 -6.04
N SER A 231 16.69 10.08 -6.91
CA SER A 231 15.99 11.32 -6.56
C SER A 231 15.00 11.10 -5.41
N LEU A 232 14.23 10.00 -5.46
CA LEU A 232 13.22 9.68 -4.45
C LEU A 232 13.84 9.50 -3.07
N VAL A 233 14.88 8.68 -2.95
CA VAL A 233 15.53 8.40 -1.66
C VAL A 233 16.35 9.60 -1.16
N SER A 234 16.93 10.42 -2.03
CA SER A 234 17.71 11.60 -1.62
C SER A 234 16.90 12.68 -0.90
N THR A 235 15.59 12.75 -1.16
CA THR A 235 14.67 13.71 -0.53
C THR A 235 13.63 13.03 0.35
N ALA A 236 13.82 11.76 0.70
CA ALA A 236 12.95 11.07 1.63
C ALA A 236 12.98 11.77 2.99
N ARG A 237 11.80 12.16 3.49
CA ARG A 237 11.63 12.73 4.83
C ARG A 237 11.40 11.60 5.83
N GLY A 238 12.15 11.62 6.92
CA GLY A 238 12.07 10.62 7.97
C GLY A 238 12.88 11.04 9.18
N VAL A 239 12.63 10.38 10.31
CA VAL A 239 13.32 10.72 11.56
C VAL A 239 14.75 10.28 11.36
N PRO A 240 15.77 11.16 11.49
CA PRO A 240 17.13 10.67 11.56
C PRO A 240 17.18 9.69 12.72
N LEU A 241 17.47 8.42 12.42
CA LEU A 241 17.68 7.44 13.48
C LEU A 241 18.69 8.03 14.47
N PRO A 242 18.41 8.00 15.78
CA PRO A 242 19.37 8.44 16.78
C PRO A 242 20.66 7.65 16.59
N SER A 243 21.80 8.27 16.94
CA SER A 243 23.13 7.65 16.79
C SER A 243 23.24 6.35 17.58
N ALA A 244 22.49 6.22 18.67
CA ALA A 244 22.25 4.99 19.40
C ALA A 244 20.73 4.78 19.55
N LEU A 245 20.25 3.59 19.19
CA LEU A 245 18.91 3.15 19.56
C LEU A 245 19.01 2.40 20.89
N PRO A 246 18.18 2.71 21.90
CA PRO A 246 18.08 1.85 23.06
C PRO A 246 17.66 0.43 22.63
N PRO A 247 18.06 -0.62 23.39
CA PRO A 247 17.55 -1.96 23.17
C PRO A 247 16.04 -1.97 22.99
N ALA A 248 15.56 -2.76 22.02
CA ALA A 248 14.13 -2.81 21.68
C ALA A 248 13.24 -3.13 22.90
N LEU A 249 13.75 -3.96 23.83
CA LEU A 249 13.05 -4.32 25.07
C LEU A 249 12.90 -3.14 26.03
N GLU A 250 13.95 -2.32 26.18
CA GLU A 250 13.92 -1.12 27.02
C GLU A 250 12.92 -0.09 26.46
N THR A 251 12.97 0.14 25.14
CA THR A 251 12.00 1.03 24.47
C THR A 251 10.57 0.54 24.68
N PHE A 252 10.33 -0.76 24.52
CA PHE A 252 9.02 -1.37 24.69
C PHE A 252 8.49 -1.21 26.12
N GLN A 253 9.34 -1.35 27.13
CA GLN A 253 8.96 -1.20 28.54
C GLN A 253 8.64 0.24 28.93
N LEU A 254 9.17 1.23 28.20
CA LEU A 254 8.91 2.65 28.42
C LEU A 254 7.66 3.17 27.68
N MET A 255 7.08 2.38 26.78
CA MET A 255 5.85 2.77 26.10
C MET A 255 4.68 2.69 27.08
N GLU A 256 3.93 3.78 27.21
CA GLU A 256 2.68 3.77 27.97
C GLU A 256 1.69 2.81 27.31
N ASP A 257 1.11 1.91 28.09
CA ASP A 257 0.00 1.04 27.67
C ASP A 257 -1.25 1.92 27.50
N GLU A 258 -1.32 2.66 26.40
CA GLU A 258 -2.52 3.37 25.98
C GLU A 258 -3.53 2.33 25.47
N PRO A 259 -4.68 2.12 26.15
CA PRO A 259 -5.69 1.14 25.77
C PRO A 259 -6.52 1.66 24.59
N GLY A 260 -5.88 1.86 23.43
CA GLY A 260 -6.48 2.39 22.21
C GLY A 260 -6.62 1.34 21.10
N GLU A 261 -7.71 1.49 20.33
CA GLU A 261 -8.30 0.84 19.13
C GLU A 261 -7.40 0.11 18.09
N LEU A 262 -6.25 -0.48 18.46
CA LEU A 262 -5.36 -1.20 17.55
C LEU A 262 -5.76 -2.66 17.29
N SER A 263 -6.88 -3.11 17.88
CA SER A 263 -7.44 -4.45 17.69
C SER A 263 -7.65 -4.79 16.21
N PHE A 264 -8.00 -3.79 15.38
CA PHE A 264 -8.19 -3.95 13.94
C PHE A 264 -6.93 -4.40 13.20
N GLY A 265 -5.74 -4.04 13.67
CA GLY A 265 -4.48 -4.45 13.04
C GLY A 265 -4.07 -5.88 13.38
N ASN A 266 -4.70 -6.47 14.40
CA ASN A 266 -4.35 -7.77 14.97
C ASN A 266 -2.84 -7.93 15.16
N LEU A 267 -2.22 -6.92 15.79
CA LEU A 267 -0.76 -6.87 16.01
C LEU A 267 -0.31 -7.89 17.05
N LYS A 268 -1.20 -8.25 17.99
CA LYS A 268 -0.97 -9.29 18.99
C LYS A 268 -0.68 -10.64 18.32
N ASP A 269 -1.44 -11.03 17.31
CA ASP A 269 -1.20 -12.29 16.59
C ASP A 269 0.09 -12.24 15.77
N ALA A 270 0.40 -11.09 15.15
CA ALA A 270 1.68 -10.90 14.47
C ALA A 270 2.87 -11.06 15.44
N PHE A 271 2.80 -10.40 16.59
CA PHE A 271 3.83 -10.50 17.61
C PHE A 271 3.96 -11.93 18.18
N ASN A 272 2.83 -12.58 18.48
CA ASN A 272 2.81 -13.98 18.91
C ASN A 272 3.37 -14.93 17.83
N TYR A 273 3.05 -14.69 16.57
CA TYR A 273 3.59 -15.46 15.44
C TYR A 273 5.11 -15.34 15.36
N LEU A 274 5.66 -14.12 15.50
CA LEU A 274 7.11 -13.89 15.52
C LEU A 274 7.82 -14.53 16.72
N ARG A 275 7.19 -14.53 17.90
CA ARG A 275 7.86 -14.96 19.15
C ARG A 275 7.60 -16.40 19.58
N LYS A 276 6.50 -17.02 19.16
CA LYS A 276 6.00 -18.29 19.72
C LYS A 276 5.61 -19.33 18.67
N GLY A 277 5.87 -19.05 17.39
CA GLY A 277 5.46 -19.89 16.28
C GLY A 277 6.25 -21.20 16.17
N LYS A 278 5.90 -22.24 16.93
CA LYS A 278 6.46 -23.61 16.73
C LYS A 278 6.18 -24.19 15.32
N TYR A 279 5.20 -23.62 14.62
CA TYR A 279 4.77 -24.01 13.28
C TYR A 279 5.14 -22.97 12.21
N LEU A 280 6.14 -22.12 12.47
CA LEU A 280 6.63 -21.12 11.53
C LEU A 280 7.26 -21.80 10.30
N VAL A 281 6.46 -22.06 9.26
CA VAL A 281 6.96 -22.59 8.00
C VAL A 281 7.58 -21.45 7.19
N ILE A 282 8.84 -21.16 7.47
CA ILE A 282 9.64 -20.23 6.68
C ILE A 282 10.15 -20.99 5.45
N PRO A 283 9.87 -20.52 4.22
CA PRO A 283 10.49 -21.10 3.03
C PRO A 283 12.02 -21.12 3.18
N HIS A 284 12.69 -22.20 2.73
CA HIS A 284 14.12 -22.38 2.97
C HIS A 284 14.96 -21.16 2.50
N THR A 285 14.59 -20.55 1.37
CA THR A 285 15.22 -19.36 0.81
C THR A 285 15.14 -18.13 1.73
N TRP A 286 14.18 -18.08 2.65
CA TRP A 286 13.96 -16.97 3.57
C TRP A 286 14.60 -17.18 4.94
N ARG A 287 15.02 -18.40 5.29
CA ARG A 287 15.59 -18.73 6.61
C ARG A 287 16.83 -17.89 6.98
N PRO A 288 17.81 -17.62 6.08
CA PRO A 288 18.92 -16.73 6.39
C PRO A 288 18.47 -15.29 6.67
N PHE A 289 17.26 -14.94 6.21
CA PHE A 289 16.68 -13.63 6.33
C PHE A 289 15.73 -13.47 7.53
N ILE A 290 15.62 -14.42 8.45
CA ILE A 290 14.81 -14.24 9.67
C ILE A 290 15.74 -14.16 10.90
N PRO A 291 15.48 -13.23 11.85
CA PRO A 291 16.26 -13.17 13.09
C PRO A 291 16.26 -14.54 13.79
N LYS A 292 17.42 -14.96 14.31
CA LYS A 292 17.48 -16.18 15.14
C LYS A 292 16.68 -15.93 16.43
N GLU A 293 16.01 -16.96 16.94
CA GLU A 293 15.36 -16.89 18.25
C GLU A 293 16.38 -16.38 19.28
N LEU A 294 15.95 -15.42 20.12
CA LEU A 294 16.72 -14.90 21.25
C LEU A 294 16.75 -15.93 22.38
#